data_AF-A0A517MA97-F1
#
_entry.id   AF-A0A517MA97-F1
#
_cell.length_a   1.000
_cell.length_b   1.000
_cell.length_c   1.000
_cell.angle_alpha   90.00
_cell.angle_beta   90.00
_cell.angle_gamma   90.00
#
_symmetry.space_group_name_H-M   'P 1'
#
loop_
_entity.id
_entity.type
_entity.pdbx_description
1 polymer ?
#
loop_
_entity_poly.entity_id
_entity_poly.type
_entity_poly.pdbx_seq_one_letter_code
_entity_poly.pdbx_strand_id
1 'polypeptide(L)'
;MKSPHESGLYQSDGWDCPVINTILQEADADRNRIKELALKTNLNHLTALLTFLFVIAIHFAASVSASPPGGALSGDRPRVVISSDIGGSDPDDFQSLIHLLLYADVIDVEGLISSPPEAGRAKHILEVIDAYANDYSHLKSHSKAYPAADALRSVVKQGALDKASQKGWSEPTDGSRWIIQRAHAADKRPLWILVWGSITDVAQAIHDDPSIKSHIRVYSIGSWNTSQDSAARDYLFKNHTDLWWIESDTSFRGMYMGGLQDDDWGNLSFIQQNVKGHGSLGDLFFKKKHDIKMGDTPSFLYLLRGNPDDPTSPHWGGAFVATGHGKDYWTDNPDPSLSTSNRAGAKTVSNWRREYLEDWKYRMDRVNE
;
A
#
# COMPACT_ATOMS: atom_id res chain seq x y z
N MET A 1 -62.26 -57.90 10.85
CA MET A 1 -60.89 -58.48 10.81
C MET A 1 -60.91 -59.70 9.89
N LYS A 2 -59.98 -59.72 8.91
CA LYS A 2 -59.54 -60.80 8.00
C LYS A 2 -60.49 -61.34 6.91
N SER A 3 -60.00 -61.25 5.66
CA SER A 3 -60.37 -61.93 4.40
C SER A 3 -59.80 -63.37 4.35
N PRO A 4 -59.86 -64.20 3.26
CA PRO A 4 -59.22 -63.91 1.94
C PRO A 4 -59.64 -64.69 0.63
N HIS A 5 -58.95 -64.34 -0.49
CA HIS A 5 -58.53 -65.09 -1.72
C HIS A 5 -59.53 -65.44 -2.88
N GLU A 6 -59.31 -64.90 -4.11
CA GLU A 6 -58.67 -65.44 -5.37
C GLU A 6 -59.58 -66.42 -6.18
N SER A 7 -59.68 -66.48 -7.52
CA SER A 7 -58.78 -66.28 -8.69
C SER A 7 -59.59 -66.30 -10.02
N GLY A 8 -58.99 -65.94 -11.17
CA GLY A 8 -59.55 -66.22 -12.51
C GLY A 8 -58.78 -65.60 -13.71
N LEU A 9 -58.20 -66.46 -14.56
CA LEU A 9 -57.41 -66.20 -15.78
C LEU A 9 -58.28 -65.97 -17.04
N TYR A 10 -57.76 -65.23 -18.04
CA TYR A 10 -58.06 -65.43 -19.47
C TYR A 10 -56.87 -65.03 -20.37
N GLN A 11 -56.46 -65.95 -21.25
CA GLN A 11 -55.59 -65.71 -22.42
C GLN A 11 -56.42 -65.17 -23.59
N SER A 12 -55.83 -64.32 -24.44
CA SER A 12 -56.40 -63.99 -25.77
C SER A 12 -55.31 -63.95 -26.84
N ASP A 13 -55.62 -64.63 -27.94
CA ASP A 13 -54.82 -64.86 -29.13
C ASP A 13 -54.40 -63.59 -29.87
N GLY A 14 -53.23 -63.66 -30.54
CA GLY A 14 -52.64 -62.60 -31.32
C GLY A 14 -53.40 -62.28 -32.61
N TRP A 15 -53.69 -60.99 -32.79
CA TRP A 15 -54.16 -60.42 -34.05
C TRP A 15 -52.97 -59.73 -34.74
N ASP A 16 -52.39 -60.38 -35.74
CA ASP A 16 -51.38 -59.78 -36.60
C ASP A 16 -52.08 -58.90 -37.64
N CYS A 17 -52.41 -57.67 -37.24
CA CYS A 17 -53.08 -56.69 -38.06
C CYS A 17 -52.04 -55.75 -38.69
N PRO A 18 -51.83 -55.76 -40.02
CA PRO A 18 -50.79 -54.96 -40.67
C PRO A 18 -50.89 -53.47 -40.36
N VAL A 19 -52.11 -52.96 -40.18
CA VAL A 19 -52.38 -51.56 -39.83
C VAL A 19 -51.88 -51.23 -38.42
N ILE A 20 -52.01 -52.15 -37.46
CA ILE A 20 -51.52 -51.96 -36.09
C ILE A 20 -49.98 -51.96 -36.07
N ASN A 21 -49.34 -52.86 -36.83
CA ASN A 21 -47.88 -52.89 -36.92
C ASN A 21 -47.30 -51.61 -37.56
N THR A 22 -47.96 -51.04 -38.58
CA THR A 22 -47.56 -49.76 -39.17
C THR A 22 -47.72 -48.60 -38.17
N ILE A 23 -48.84 -48.54 -37.45
CA ILE A 23 -49.07 -47.51 -36.42
C ILE A 23 -48.03 -47.62 -35.29
N LEU A 24 -47.67 -48.84 -34.87
CA LEU A 24 -46.64 -49.06 -33.85
C LEU A 24 -45.24 -48.65 -34.34
N GLN A 25 -44.91 -48.91 -35.61
CA GLN A 25 -43.65 -48.47 -36.21
C GLN A 25 -43.56 -46.94 -36.33
N GLU A 26 -44.64 -46.27 -36.73
CA GLU A 26 -44.72 -44.80 -36.78
C GLU A 26 -44.60 -44.20 -35.37
N ALA A 27 -45.28 -44.79 -34.38
CA ALA A 27 -45.20 -44.35 -32.99
C ALA A 27 -43.78 -44.50 -32.40
N ASP A 28 -43.05 -45.57 -32.74
CA ASP A 28 -41.66 -45.74 -32.31
C ASP A 28 -40.69 -44.83 -33.07
N ALA A 29 -40.94 -44.56 -34.35
CA ALA A 29 -40.18 -43.56 -35.11
C ALA A 29 -40.34 -42.16 -34.51
N ASP A 30 -41.57 -41.76 -34.16
CA ASP A 30 -41.84 -40.49 -33.49
C ASP A 30 -41.25 -40.44 -32.09
N ARG A 31 -41.32 -41.53 -31.32
CA ARG A 31 -40.67 -41.64 -29.99
C ARG A 31 -39.16 -41.45 -30.10
N ASN A 32 -38.52 -42.03 -31.10
CA ASN A 32 -37.09 -41.88 -31.33
C ASN A 32 -36.73 -40.46 -31.78
N ARG A 33 -37.56 -39.84 -32.63
CA ARG A 33 -37.37 -38.44 -33.07
C ARG A 33 -37.52 -37.45 -31.91
N ILE A 34 -38.46 -37.68 -31.00
CA ILE A 34 -38.64 -36.90 -29.77
C ILE A 34 -37.42 -37.06 -28.85
N LYS A 35 -36.88 -38.27 -28.68
CA LYS A 35 -35.65 -38.49 -27.91
C LYS A 35 -34.44 -37.78 -28.52
N GLU A 36 -34.29 -37.82 -29.84
CA GLU A 36 -33.19 -37.16 -30.54
C GLU A 36 -33.28 -35.63 -30.44
N LEU A 37 -34.49 -35.07 -30.57
CA LEU A 37 -34.77 -33.66 -30.34
C LEU A 37 -34.44 -33.25 -28.90
N ALA A 38 -34.90 -34.01 -27.90
CA ALA A 38 -34.59 -33.75 -26.50
C ALA A 38 -33.08 -33.81 -26.21
N LEU A 39 -32.34 -34.74 -26.84
CA LEU A 39 -30.89 -34.86 -26.70
C LEU A 39 -30.16 -33.66 -27.31
N LYS A 40 -30.57 -33.20 -28.50
CA LYS A 40 -30.01 -32.01 -29.16
C LYS A 40 -30.29 -30.73 -28.37
N THR A 41 -31.49 -30.59 -27.82
CA THR A 41 -31.85 -29.45 -26.97
C THR A 41 -31.03 -29.45 -25.68
N ASN A 42 -30.87 -30.59 -25.02
CA ASN A 42 -30.01 -30.73 -23.84
C ASN A 42 -28.53 -30.45 -24.14
N LEU A 43 -28.02 -30.91 -25.28
CA LEU A 43 -26.64 -30.65 -25.70
C LEU A 43 -26.41 -29.16 -25.97
N ASN A 44 -27.35 -28.51 -26.67
CA ASN A 44 -27.31 -27.06 -26.94
C ASN A 44 -27.35 -26.24 -25.65
N HIS A 45 -28.19 -26.62 -24.68
CA HIS A 45 -28.23 -25.98 -23.36
C HIS A 45 -26.92 -26.18 -22.58
N LEU A 46 -26.31 -27.37 -22.64
CA LEU A 46 -25.04 -27.64 -21.99
C LEU A 46 -23.89 -26.82 -22.60
N THR A 47 -23.83 -26.72 -23.94
CA THR A 47 -22.85 -25.86 -24.63
C THR A 47 -23.08 -24.38 -24.33
N ALA A 48 -24.32 -23.91 -24.28
CA ALA A 48 -24.63 -22.53 -23.93
C ALA A 48 -24.24 -22.21 -22.47
N LEU A 49 -24.51 -23.13 -21.54
CA LEU A 49 -24.14 -23.00 -20.13
C LEU A 49 -22.61 -23.00 -19.94
N LEU A 50 -21.89 -23.89 -20.63
CA LEU A 50 -20.42 -23.92 -20.62
C LEU A 50 -19.82 -22.66 -21.24
N THR A 51 -20.39 -22.15 -22.33
CA THR A 51 -19.92 -20.89 -22.96
C THR A 51 -20.20 -19.69 -22.05
N PHE A 52 -21.34 -19.65 -21.37
CA PHE A 52 -21.69 -18.61 -20.40
C PHE A 52 -20.79 -18.66 -19.15
N LEU A 53 -20.51 -19.86 -18.63
CA LEU A 53 -19.55 -20.06 -17.54
C LEU A 53 -18.12 -19.71 -17.93
N PHE A 54 -17.72 -19.97 -19.19
CA PHE A 54 -16.41 -19.59 -19.71
C PHE A 54 -16.29 -18.06 -19.92
N VAL A 55 -17.36 -17.40 -20.38
CA VAL A 55 -17.42 -15.94 -20.49
C VAL A 55 -17.43 -15.30 -19.10
N ILE A 56 -18.12 -15.87 -18.11
CA ILE A 56 -18.07 -15.42 -16.71
C ILE A 56 -16.67 -15.64 -16.14
N ALA A 57 -16.01 -16.78 -16.39
CA ALA A 57 -14.65 -17.03 -15.93
C ALA A 57 -13.63 -16.06 -16.57
N ILE A 58 -13.82 -15.67 -17.83
CA ILE A 58 -13.01 -14.65 -18.51
C ILE A 58 -13.33 -13.23 -17.99
N HIS A 59 -14.57 -12.95 -17.59
CA HIS A 59 -14.94 -11.66 -16.99
C HIS A 59 -14.58 -11.56 -15.49
N PHE A 60 -14.46 -12.68 -14.78
CA PHE A 60 -14.00 -12.74 -13.37
C PHE A 60 -12.50 -12.89 -13.23
N ALA A 61 -11.77 -13.18 -14.31
CA ALA A 61 -10.37 -12.82 -14.43
C ALA A 61 -10.22 -11.31 -14.66
N ALA A 62 -10.87 -10.49 -13.83
CA ALA A 62 -10.39 -9.15 -13.56
C ALA A 62 -8.96 -9.36 -13.07
N SER A 63 -7.99 -8.89 -13.84
CA SER A 63 -6.58 -8.94 -13.48
C SER A 63 -6.41 -8.31 -12.09
N VAL A 64 -6.40 -9.14 -11.05
CA VAL A 64 -5.78 -8.77 -9.78
C VAL A 64 -4.34 -8.53 -10.18
N SER A 65 -4.00 -7.26 -10.39
CA SER A 65 -2.64 -6.88 -10.71
C SER A 65 -1.82 -7.38 -9.54
N ALA A 66 -0.98 -8.38 -9.77
CA ALA A 66 -0.13 -8.90 -8.71
C ALA A 66 0.66 -7.72 -8.12
N SER A 67 0.78 -7.66 -6.79
CA SER A 67 1.58 -6.64 -6.12
C SER A 67 2.96 -6.53 -6.78
N PRO A 68 3.50 -5.31 -6.94
CA PRO A 68 4.77 -5.15 -7.63
C PRO A 68 5.87 -5.92 -6.89
N PRO A 69 6.72 -6.68 -7.61
CA PRO A 69 7.77 -7.47 -6.99
C PRO A 69 8.88 -6.57 -6.42
N GLY A 70 9.66 -7.10 -5.48
CA GLY A 70 10.79 -6.39 -4.85
C GLY A 70 10.41 -5.64 -3.58
N GLY A 71 11.35 -4.85 -3.06
CA GLY A 71 11.17 -4.02 -1.86
C GLY A 71 11.32 -4.80 -0.56
N ALA A 72 11.08 -4.12 0.56
CA ALA A 72 11.36 -4.63 1.89
C ALA A 72 10.60 -5.92 2.22
N LEU A 73 9.37 -6.06 1.72
CA LEU A 73 8.56 -7.27 1.90
C LEU A 73 9.01 -8.45 1.02
N SER A 74 9.97 -8.23 0.11
CA SER A 74 10.60 -9.26 -0.70
C SER A 74 12.01 -9.64 -0.21
N GLY A 75 12.43 -9.11 0.95
CA GLY A 75 13.71 -9.43 1.59
C GLY A 75 14.80 -8.38 1.41
N ASP A 76 14.55 -7.31 0.64
CA ASP A 76 15.40 -6.12 0.69
C ASP A 76 15.33 -5.50 2.09
N ARG A 77 16.39 -4.85 2.54
CA ARG A 77 16.39 -4.16 3.84
C ARG A 77 16.90 -2.74 3.65
N PRO A 78 16.03 -1.78 3.29
CA PRO A 78 16.45 -0.40 3.07
C PRO A 78 16.86 0.26 4.39
N ARG A 79 17.87 1.12 4.32
CA ARG A 79 18.31 2.00 5.42
C ARG A 79 17.53 3.29 5.31
N VAL A 80 16.81 3.68 6.35
CA VAL A 80 15.91 4.85 6.31
C VAL A 80 16.22 5.86 7.41
N VAL A 81 16.16 7.14 7.04
CA VAL A 81 16.03 8.28 7.93
C VAL A 81 14.68 8.92 7.63
N ILE A 82 13.90 9.16 8.68
CA ILE A 82 12.63 9.88 8.60
C ILE A 82 12.85 11.30 9.09
N SER A 83 12.49 12.30 8.30
CA SER A 83 12.49 13.72 8.68
C SER A 83 11.06 14.22 8.70
N SER A 84 10.50 14.45 9.87
CA SER A 84 9.05 14.63 10.07
C SER A 84 8.75 15.81 10.98
N ASP A 85 7.69 16.54 10.67
CA ASP A 85 7.13 17.59 11.50
C ASP A 85 6.10 17.08 12.52
N ILE A 86 6.18 15.80 12.89
CA ILE A 86 5.32 15.16 13.88
C ILE A 86 5.04 16.01 15.14
N GLY A 87 3.75 16.21 15.40
CA GLY A 87 3.24 17.14 16.41
C GLY A 87 3.23 18.60 15.98
N GLY A 88 3.36 18.85 14.68
CA GLY A 88 3.07 20.10 13.98
C GLY A 88 1.57 20.28 13.76
N SER A 89 1.17 20.61 12.54
CA SER A 89 -0.21 21.04 12.25
C SER A 89 -1.22 19.92 12.01
N ASP A 90 -0.81 18.77 11.48
CA ASP A 90 -1.68 17.62 11.19
C ASP A 90 -1.22 16.41 12.01
N PRO A 91 -2.12 15.63 12.62
CA PRO A 91 -1.76 14.38 13.30
C PRO A 91 -1.31 13.22 12.39
N ASP A 92 -1.22 13.38 11.07
CA ASP A 92 -0.94 12.27 10.16
C ASP A 92 0.50 11.75 10.22
N ASP A 93 1.50 12.55 10.58
CA ASP A 93 2.84 12.05 10.88
C ASP A 93 2.85 11.05 12.05
N PHE A 94 1.98 11.22 13.05
CA PHE A 94 1.83 10.21 14.12
C PHE A 94 1.32 8.90 13.51
N GLN A 95 0.31 8.98 12.64
CA GLN A 95 -0.24 7.80 11.97
C GLN A 95 0.81 7.12 11.08
N SER A 96 1.57 7.89 10.29
CA SER A 96 2.62 7.40 9.41
C SER A 96 3.78 6.76 10.18
N LEU A 97 4.20 7.35 11.31
CA LEU A 97 5.28 6.79 12.12
C LEU A 97 4.83 5.50 12.84
N ILE A 98 3.60 5.46 13.37
CA ILE A 98 3.04 4.23 13.96
C ILE A 98 3.01 3.12 12.91
N HIS A 99 2.51 3.40 11.71
CA HIS A 99 2.50 2.44 10.62
C HIS A 99 3.91 1.97 10.28
N LEU A 100 4.89 2.86 10.13
CA LEU A 100 6.27 2.50 9.85
C LEU A 100 6.86 1.56 10.92
N LEU A 101 6.60 1.80 12.20
CA LEU A 101 7.15 0.97 13.29
C LEU A 101 6.58 -0.46 13.31
N LEU A 102 5.38 -0.69 12.77
CA LEU A 102 4.85 -2.06 12.56
C LEU A 102 5.67 -2.86 11.54
N TYR A 103 6.47 -2.19 10.71
CA TYR A 103 7.35 -2.77 9.69
C TYR A 103 8.83 -2.58 10.02
N ALA A 104 9.17 -2.15 11.24
CA ALA A 104 10.57 -1.94 11.65
C ALA A 104 11.41 -3.24 11.62
N ASP A 105 10.79 -4.40 11.49
CA ASP A 105 11.47 -5.68 11.28
C ASP A 105 11.97 -5.92 9.86
N VAL A 106 11.52 -5.16 8.85
CA VAL A 106 11.95 -5.31 7.43
C VAL A 106 12.78 -4.14 6.91
N ILE A 107 13.08 -3.15 7.75
CA ILE A 107 13.91 -1.99 7.41
C ILE A 107 14.97 -1.75 8.48
N ASP A 108 15.99 -0.96 8.14
CA ASP A 108 16.95 -0.43 9.12
C ASP A 108 16.62 1.04 9.40
N VAL A 109 15.95 1.30 10.52
CA VAL A 109 15.67 2.67 10.98
C VAL A 109 16.96 3.28 11.53
N GLU A 110 17.56 4.16 10.75
CA GLU A 110 18.85 4.79 11.08
C GLU A 110 18.71 6.20 11.62
N GLY A 111 17.55 6.83 11.49
CA GLY A 111 17.28 8.16 12.05
C GLY A 111 15.80 8.48 12.10
N LEU A 112 15.39 9.12 13.19
CA LEU A 112 14.05 9.68 13.38
C LEU A 112 14.23 11.15 13.78
N ILE A 113 14.12 12.04 12.80
CA ILE A 113 14.45 13.45 12.92
C ILE A 113 13.16 14.24 13.00
N SER A 114 13.00 15.03 14.04
CA SER A 114 11.96 16.06 14.08
C SER A 114 12.44 17.29 13.32
N SER A 115 11.73 17.68 12.27
CA SER A 115 12.02 18.83 11.42
C SER A 115 10.86 19.84 11.45
N PRO A 116 11.02 21.04 10.89
CA PRO A 116 9.92 21.99 10.70
C PRO A 116 8.89 21.43 9.71
N PRO A 117 7.69 22.02 9.62
CA PRO A 117 7.26 23.27 10.25
C PRO A 117 6.70 23.13 11.67
N GLU A 118 6.29 24.27 12.23
CA GLU A 118 5.43 24.38 13.41
C GLU A 118 6.02 23.79 14.73
N ALA A 119 5.13 23.29 15.58
CA ALA A 119 5.40 22.92 16.97
C ALA A 119 5.99 21.51 17.12
N GLY A 120 6.19 20.76 16.03
CA GLY A 120 6.72 19.40 16.05
C GLY A 120 8.11 19.33 16.69
N ARG A 121 8.36 18.34 17.56
CA ARG A 121 9.61 18.20 18.33
C ARG A 121 9.94 16.73 18.50
N ALA A 122 11.20 16.42 18.76
CA ALA A 122 11.68 15.06 19.01
C ALA A 122 10.88 14.30 20.10
N LYS A 123 10.31 15.01 21.09
CA LYS A 123 9.43 14.42 22.11
C LYS A 123 8.17 13.74 21.53
N HIS A 124 7.66 14.20 20.39
CA HIS A 124 6.49 13.61 19.75
C HIS A 124 6.86 12.29 19.04
N ILE A 125 8.08 12.17 18.53
CA ILE A 125 8.63 10.89 18.08
C ILE A 125 8.78 9.94 19.26
N LEU A 126 9.31 10.42 20.39
CA LEU A 126 9.44 9.63 21.62
C LEU A 126 8.09 9.13 22.13
N GLU A 127 7.01 9.92 22.03
CA GLU A 127 5.65 9.48 22.36
C GLU A 127 5.23 8.23 21.56
N VAL A 128 5.56 8.17 20.27
CA VAL A 128 5.28 6.99 19.43
C VAL A 128 6.15 5.80 19.83
N ILE A 129 7.43 6.03 20.15
CA ILE A 129 8.34 4.96 20.59
C ILE A 129 7.93 4.43 21.99
N ASP A 130 7.33 5.26 22.84
CA ASP A 130 6.77 4.83 24.12
C ASP A 130 5.58 3.88 23.92
N ALA A 131 4.68 4.17 22.97
CA ALA A 131 3.63 3.23 22.57
C ALA A 131 4.21 1.93 21.97
N TYR A 132 5.18 2.05 21.07
CA TYR A 132 5.89 0.88 20.51
C TYR A 132 6.53 0.01 21.58
N ALA A 133 7.13 0.60 22.62
CA ALA A 133 7.80 -0.13 23.69
C ALA A 133 6.83 -1.04 24.47
N ASN A 134 5.58 -0.62 24.63
CA ASN A 134 4.56 -1.44 25.29
C ASN A 134 4.16 -2.67 24.46
N ASP A 135 4.20 -2.55 23.13
CA ASP A 135 3.82 -3.63 22.20
C ASP A 135 5.03 -4.47 21.72
N TYR A 136 6.26 -4.05 22.08
CA TYR A 136 7.50 -4.63 21.57
C TYR A 136 7.62 -6.14 21.79
N SER A 137 7.16 -6.66 22.93
CA SER A 137 7.26 -8.10 23.23
C SER A 137 6.44 -8.94 22.25
N HIS A 138 5.24 -8.49 21.88
CA HIS A 138 4.41 -9.18 20.90
C HIS A 138 5.05 -9.09 19.52
N LEU A 139 5.40 -7.88 19.06
CA LEU A 139 6.08 -7.69 17.77
C LEU A 139 7.34 -8.57 17.62
N LYS A 140 8.21 -8.57 18.64
CA LYS A 140 9.43 -9.38 18.66
C LYS A 140 9.16 -10.89 18.59
N SER A 141 8.03 -11.36 19.09
CA SER A 141 7.65 -12.77 19.02
C SER A 141 7.39 -13.23 17.57
N HIS A 142 6.86 -12.33 16.74
CA HIS A 142 6.63 -12.56 15.30
C HIS A 142 7.91 -12.41 14.47
N SER A 143 8.82 -11.52 14.86
CA SER A 143 10.11 -11.36 14.19
C SER A 143 11.21 -10.88 15.14
N LYS A 144 12.32 -11.61 15.19
CA LYS A 144 13.51 -11.22 15.98
C LYS A 144 14.20 -9.95 15.44
N ALA A 145 13.84 -9.50 14.24
CA ALA A 145 14.43 -8.35 13.58
C ALA A 145 13.82 -7.01 14.03
N TYR A 146 12.73 -7.00 14.81
CA TYR A 146 12.21 -5.76 15.39
C TYR A 146 13.24 -5.12 16.34
N PRO A 147 13.58 -3.83 16.14
CA PRO A 147 14.56 -3.14 16.97
C PRO A 147 14.03 -2.93 18.38
N ALA A 148 14.89 -3.05 19.38
CA ALA A 148 14.52 -2.66 20.75
C ALA A 148 14.16 -1.17 20.78
N ALA A 149 13.21 -0.80 21.64
CA ALA A 149 12.74 0.58 21.71
C ALA A 149 13.88 1.57 22.06
N ASP A 150 14.87 1.16 22.87
CA ASP A 150 16.05 1.98 23.16
C ASP A 150 16.95 2.22 21.94
N ALA A 151 17.01 1.25 21.02
CA ALA A 151 17.71 1.44 19.74
C ALA A 151 17.02 2.53 18.91
N LEU A 152 15.68 2.51 18.86
CA LEU A 152 14.90 3.58 18.21
C LEU A 152 15.12 4.93 18.89
N ARG A 153 15.09 5.01 20.23
CA ARG A 153 15.36 6.26 20.96
C ARG A 153 16.75 6.83 20.67
N SER A 154 17.76 5.97 20.51
CA SER A 154 19.14 6.40 20.27
C SER A 154 19.34 7.13 18.93
N VAL A 155 18.48 6.85 17.94
CA VAL A 155 18.51 7.46 16.61
C VAL A 155 17.54 8.63 16.46
N VAL A 156 16.84 9.03 17.54
CA VAL A 156 16.03 10.25 17.55
C VAL A 156 16.93 11.47 17.57
N LYS A 157 16.65 12.44 16.70
CA LYS A 157 17.34 13.73 16.64
C LYS A 157 16.35 14.88 16.55
N GLN A 158 16.74 16.02 17.10
CA GLN A 158 16.07 17.28 16.80
C GLN A 158 16.79 17.92 15.61
N GLY A 159 16.08 18.03 14.49
CA GLY A 159 16.47 18.81 13.33
C GLY A 159 16.21 20.30 13.54
N ALA A 160 15.99 21.01 12.43
CA ALA A 160 15.69 22.43 12.48
C ALA A 160 14.38 22.70 13.22
N LEU A 161 14.30 23.87 13.88
CA LEU A 161 13.07 24.36 14.51
C LEU A 161 12.30 25.31 13.60
N ASP A 162 13.04 26.05 12.77
CA ASP A 162 12.52 27.05 11.85
C ASP A 162 12.91 26.68 10.41
N LYS A 163 12.16 27.22 9.45
CA LYS A 163 12.53 27.14 8.03
C LYS A 163 13.91 27.76 7.76
N ALA A 164 14.53 27.33 6.67
CA ALA A 164 15.80 27.88 6.22
C ALA A 164 15.71 29.39 5.95
N SER A 165 16.86 30.06 6.07
CA SER A 165 17.00 31.43 5.61
C SER A 165 16.86 31.50 4.07
N GLN A 166 16.76 32.71 3.49
CA GLN A 166 16.48 32.89 2.05
C GLN A 166 17.53 32.27 1.10
N LYS A 167 18.74 31.97 1.59
CA LYS A 167 19.77 31.23 0.84
C LYS A 167 19.49 29.72 0.74
N GLY A 168 18.51 29.20 1.49
CA GLY A 168 18.04 27.82 1.49
C GLY A 168 18.76 26.86 2.45
N TRP A 169 19.56 27.40 3.35
CA TRP A 169 20.16 26.71 4.48
C TRP A 169 20.39 27.72 5.60
N SER A 170 20.71 27.27 6.81
CA SER A 170 20.93 28.10 7.98
C SER A 170 22.19 27.65 8.73
N GLU A 171 22.03 27.01 9.89
CA GLU A 171 23.12 26.49 10.73
C GLU A 171 22.93 24.98 10.92
N PRO A 172 24.02 24.20 11.09
CA PRO A 172 23.92 22.75 11.28
C PRO A 172 23.12 22.36 12.53
N THR A 173 22.23 21.38 12.41
CA THR A 173 21.39 20.84 13.49
C THR A 173 21.87 19.45 13.89
N ASP A 174 21.32 18.86 14.97
CA ASP A 174 21.60 17.44 15.27
C ASP A 174 21.05 16.54 14.16
N GLY A 175 19.91 16.91 13.55
CA GLY A 175 19.34 16.21 12.41
C GLY A 175 20.23 16.24 11.17
N SER A 176 20.67 17.43 10.72
CA SER A 176 21.50 17.56 9.51
C SER A 176 22.86 16.88 9.67
N ARG A 177 23.51 17.02 10.84
CA ARG A 177 24.75 16.30 11.16
C ARG A 177 24.55 14.79 11.15
N TRP A 178 23.42 14.31 11.67
CA TRP A 178 23.10 12.89 11.68
C TRP A 178 22.90 12.32 10.28
N ILE A 179 22.24 13.07 9.38
CA ILE A 179 22.12 12.70 7.95
C ILE A 179 23.52 12.49 7.34
N ILE A 180 24.43 13.46 7.52
CA ILE A 180 25.80 13.35 7.01
C ILE A 180 26.51 12.13 7.59
N GLN A 181 26.41 11.93 8.91
CA GLN A 181 27.02 10.79 9.58
C GLN A 181 26.52 9.44 9.03
N ARG A 182 25.21 9.30 8.81
CA ARG A 182 24.61 8.05 8.30
C ARG A 182 24.89 7.84 6.82
N ALA A 183 24.99 8.90 6.02
CA ALA A 183 25.37 8.82 4.62
C ALA A 183 26.80 8.29 4.43
N HIS A 184 27.72 8.63 5.35
CA HIS A 184 29.11 8.14 5.35
C HIS A 184 29.34 6.81 6.07
N ALA A 185 28.28 6.14 6.53
CA ALA A 185 28.43 4.82 7.14
C ALA A 185 29.06 3.83 6.14
N ALA A 186 29.85 2.89 6.65
CA ALA A 186 30.49 1.84 5.85
C ALA A 186 29.48 0.77 5.39
N ASP A 187 28.45 1.18 4.68
CA ASP A 187 27.39 0.36 4.11
C ASP A 187 27.13 0.83 2.67
N LYS A 188 27.14 -0.11 1.74
CA LYS A 188 27.01 0.16 0.30
C LYS A 188 25.58 0.48 -0.12
N ARG A 189 24.59 0.13 0.71
CA ARG A 189 23.18 0.45 0.44
C ARG A 189 22.98 1.96 0.56
N PRO A 190 22.26 2.60 -0.36
CA PRO A 190 21.95 4.01 -0.23
C PRO A 190 21.11 4.26 1.03
N LEU A 191 21.31 5.43 1.63
CA LEU A 191 20.47 5.91 2.71
C LEU A 191 19.24 6.62 2.12
N TRP A 192 18.06 6.07 2.40
CA TRP A 192 16.80 6.71 2.05
C TRP A 192 16.43 7.76 3.08
N ILE A 193 16.18 8.98 2.64
CA ILE A 193 15.68 10.07 3.48
C ILE A 193 14.23 10.31 3.06
N LEU A 194 13.30 9.91 3.92
CA LEU A 194 11.87 10.13 3.74
C LEU A 194 11.51 11.43 4.46
N VAL A 195 11.18 12.46 3.68
CA VAL A 195 10.90 13.81 4.17
C VAL A 195 9.39 14.01 4.22
N TRP A 196 8.86 14.01 5.44
CA TRP A 196 7.44 14.14 5.77
C TRP A 196 7.07 15.56 6.19
N GLY A 197 8.04 16.34 6.69
CA GLY A 197 7.91 17.78 6.90
C GLY A 197 8.66 18.61 5.87
N SER A 198 9.25 19.71 6.30
CA SER A 198 10.12 20.56 5.47
C SER A 198 11.47 19.88 5.18
N ILE A 199 12.00 20.06 3.97
CA ILE A 199 13.28 19.49 3.51
C ILE A 199 14.52 20.20 4.10
N THR A 200 14.33 21.05 5.11
CA THR A 200 15.30 21.96 5.72
C THR A 200 16.60 21.26 6.13
N ASP A 201 16.51 20.16 6.87
CA ASP A 201 17.69 19.44 7.37
C ASP A 201 18.48 18.74 6.26
N VAL A 202 17.81 18.30 5.18
CA VAL A 202 18.46 17.75 3.99
C VAL A 202 19.21 18.84 3.23
N ALA A 203 18.60 20.02 3.07
CA ALA A 203 19.24 21.18 2.44
C ALA A 203 20.49 21.62 3.21
N GLN A 204 20.39 21.69 4.55
CA GLN A 204 21.53 21.97 5.41
C GLN A 204 22.61 20.88 5.29
N ALA A 205 22.25 19.60 5.34
CA ALA A 205 23.21 18.49 5.25
C ALA A 205 23.99 18.50 3.92
N ILE A 206 23.30 18.71 2.80
CA ILE A 206 23.93 18.79 1.46
C ILE A 206 24.77 20.06 1.31
N HIS A 207 24.36 21.16 1.94
CA HIS A 207 25.17 22.38 1.98
C HIS A 207 26.50 22.14 2.69
N ASP A 208 26.46 21.52 3.88
CA ASP A 208 27.64 21.27 4.71
C ASP A 208 28.56 20.21 4.10
N ASP A 209 27.98 19.17 3.48
CA ASP A 209 28.73 18.11 2.81
C ASP A 209 28.03 17.62 1.53
N PRO A 210 28.33 18.22 0.36
CA PRO A 210 27.71 17.81 -0.90
C PRO A 210 28.14 16.42 -1.39
N SER A 211 29.17 15.79 -0.80
CA SER A 211 29.63 14.45 -1.20
C SER A 211 28.61 13.35 -0.86
N ILE A 212 27.74 13.60 0.12
CA ILE A 212 26.69 12.67 0.55
C ILE A 212 25.66 12.37 -0.55
N LYS A 213 25.50 13.26 -1.55
CA LYS A 213 24.51 13.11 -2.64
C LYS A 213 24.62 11.76 -3.36
N SER A 214 25.83 11.24 -3.50
CA SER A 214 26.08 9.93 -4.14
C SER A 214 25.66 8.73 -3.28
N HIS A 215 25.45 8.93 -1.97
CA HIS A 215 25.12 7.90 -0.99
C HIS A 215 23.67 7.96 -0.51
N ILE A 216 22.90 9.00 -0.87
CA ILE A 216 21.53 9.20 -0.42
C ILE A 216 20.51 9.09 -1.55
N ARG A 217 19.26 8.85 -1.17
CA ARG A 217 18.05 8.89 -2.01
C ARG A 217 17.00 9.68 -1.24
N VAL A 218 16.43 10.72 -1.83
CA VAL A 218 15.42 11.55 -1.17
C VAL A 218 14.04 11.24 -1.74
N TYR A 219 13.09 10.94 -0.87
CA TYR A 219 11.67 10.96 -1.20
C TYR A 219 11.01 12.01 -0.32
N SER A 220 10.50 13.09 -0.92
CA SER A 220 9.81 14.15 -0.17
C SER A 220 8.32 14.19 -0.47
N ILE A 221 7.54 14.29 0.60
CA ILE A 221 6.13 14.66 0.55
C ILE A 221 6.09 16.18 0.40
N GLY A 222 5.70 16.63 -0.79
CA GLY A 222 5.70 18.04 -1.16
C GLY A 222 4.37 18.75 -0.87
N SER A 223 3.93 19.58 -1.81
CA SER A 223 2.73 20.42 -1.68
C SER A 223 2.80 21.40 -0.50
N TRP A 224 2.16 21.07 0.63
CA TRP A 224 2.08 22.01 1.75
C TRP A 224 3.45 22.17 2.39
N ASN A 225 4.20 21.09 2.59
CA ASN A 225 5.56 21.12 3.13
C ASN A 225 6.51 21.98 2.30
N THR A 226 6.44 21.87 0.97
CA THR A 226 7.22 22.72 0.06
C THR A 226 6.90 24.21 0.25
N SER A 227 5.65 24.56 0.55
CA SER A 227 5.28 25.95 0.84
C SER A 227 5.80 26.46 2.20
N GLN A 228 6.06 25.56 3.15
CA GLN A 228 6.57 25.92 4.48
C GLN A 228 8.07 26.25 4.47
N ASP A 229 8.85 25.63 3.58
CA ASP A 229 10.26 25.96 3.37
C ASP A 229 10.67 25.90 1.90
N SER A 230 10.10 26.83 1.11
CA SER A 230 10.43 26.95 -0.31
C SER A 230 11.89 27.35 -0.54
N ALA A 231 12.53 28.04 0.41
CA ALA A 231 13.93 28.44 0.28
C ALA A 231 14.87 27.22 0.28
N ALA A 232 14.68 26.29 1.23
CA ALA A 232 15.45 25.03 1.25
C ALA A 232 15.21 24.18 0.02
N ARG A 233 13.94 24.01 -0.36
CA ARG A 233 13.54 23.27 -1.56
C ARG A 233 14.14 23.85 -2.83
N ASP A 234 14.06 25.18 -3.00
CA ASP A 234 14.62 25.87 -4.17
C ASP A 234 16.13 25.83 -4.23
N TYR A 235 16.81 25.91 -3.08
CA TYR A 235 18.26 25.75 -3.02
C TYR A 235 18.69 24.38 -3.53
N LEU A 236 18.04 23.31 -3.05
CA LEU A 236 18.28 21.95 -3.53
C LEU A 236 18.01 21.83 -5.02
N PHE A 237 16.81 22.23 -5.44
CA PHE A 237 16.38 22.11 -6.83
C PHE A 237 17.30 22.86 -7.79
N LYS A 238 17.71 24.10 -7.47
CA LYS A 238 18.50 24.94 -8.38
C LYS A 238 19.98 24.58 -8.41
N ASN A 239 20.55 24.14 -7.28
CA ASN A 239 22.02 24.00 -7.13
C ASN A 239 22.51 22.55 -7.14
N HIS A 240 21.60 21.57 -6.97
CA HIS A 240 21.95 20.16 -6.83
C HIS A 240 21.13 19.29 -7.80
N THR A 241 21.24 19.57 -9.10
CA THR A 241 20.54 18.84 -10.19
C THR A 241 20.99 17.38 -10.36
N ASP A 242 22.02 16.97 -9.62
CA ASP A 242 22.55 15.61 -9.51
C ASP A 242 22.07 14.89 -8.23
N LEU A 243 21.21 15.51 -7.42
CA LEU A 243 20.58 14.85 -6.28
C LEU A 243 19.51 13.87 -6.78
N TRP A 244 19.59 12.63 -6.31
CA TRP A 244 18.54 11.65 -6.54
C TRP A 244 17.32 11.95 -5.67
N TRP A 245 16.23 12.39 -6.29
CA TRP A 245 15.09 12.98 -5.59
C TRP A 245 13.74 12.69 -6.27
N ILE A 246 12.85 12.06 -5.52
CA ILE A 246 11.41 12.00 -5.81
C ILE A 246 10.71 13.11 -5.02
N GLU A 247 10.03 14.02 -5.71
CA GLU A 247 9.14 15.02 -5.10
C GLU A 247 7.68 14.67 -5.40
N SER A 248 7.01 14.05 -4.42
CA SER A 248 5.60 13.68 -4.48
C SER A 248 4.73 14.83 -3.98
N ASP A 249 4.24 15.67 -4.89
CA ASP A 249 3.39 16.81 -4.57
C ASP A 249 1.92 16.44 -4.37
N THR A 250 1.45 15.38 -5.04
CA THR A 250 0.04 15.00 -5.06
C THR A 250 -0.21 13.50 -5.08
N SER A 251 0.74 12.68 -5.54
CA SER A 251 0.57 11.21 -5.61
C SER A 251 0.23 10.60 -4.26
N PHE A 252 0.88 11.08 -3.20
CA PHE A 252 0.66 10.62 -1.83
C PHE A 252 -0.81 10.66 -1.37
N ARG A 253 -1.63 11.55 -1.96
CA ARG A 253 -3.05 11.66 -1.62
C ARG A 253 -3.86 10.43 -2.01
N GLY A 254 -3.32 9.58 -2.89
CA GLY A 254 -3.90 8.26 -3.17
C GLY A 254 -4.04 7.39 -1.93
N MET A 255 -3.22 7.62 -0.89
CA MET A 255 -3.33 6.91 0.39
C MET A 255 -4.74 6.95 0.97
N TYR A 256 -5.43 8.10 0.88
CA TYR A 256 -6.71 8.32 1.55
C TYR A 256 -7.82 8.88 0.64
N MET A 257 -7.52 9.26 -0.61
CA MET A 257 -8.50 9.87 -1.53
C MET A 257 -8.99 8.93 -2.65
N GLY A 258 -8.41 7.74 -2.81
CA GLY A 258 -8.74 6.82 -3.91
C GLY A 258 -8.75 5.35 -3.50
N GLY A 259 -8.91 4.46 -4.49
CA GLY A 259 -8.85 3.01 -4.28
C GLY A 259 -10.10 2.45 -3.61
N LEU A 260 -10.01 1.22 -3.11
CA LEU A 260 -11.09 0.54 -2.39
C LEU A 260 -11.42 1.30 -1.09
N GLN A 261 -12.67 1.72 -0.94
CA GLN A 261 -13.16 2.48 0.22
C GLN A 261 -14.55 2.03 0.72
N ASP A 262 -15.07 0.93 0.18
CA ASP A 262 -16.37 0.38 0.58
C ASP A 262 -16.23 -0.47 1.85
N ASP A 263 -17.33 -0.63 2.58
CA ASP A 263 -17.45 -1.46 3.79
C ASP A 263 -16.29 -1.25 4.77
N ASP A 264 -15.52 -2.30 5.05
CA ASP A 264 -14.44 -2.34 6.04
C ASP A 264 -13.14 -1.67 5.57
N TRP A 265 -13.09 -1.20 4.32
CA TRP A 265 -11.90 -0.63 3.67
C TRP A 265 -11.90 0.90 3.58
N GLY A 266 -13.00 1.53 3.98
CA GLY A 266 -13.12 2.99 4.09
C GLY A 266 -12.18 3.57 5.16
N ASN A 267 -11.83 4.85 5.03
CA ASN A 267 -10.87 5.49 5.94
C ASN A 267 -11.28 5.45 7.42
N LEU A 268 -12.58 5.58 7.72
CA LEU A 268 -13.11 5.50 9.08
C LEU A 268 -13.32 4.05 9.53
N SER A 269 -13.97 3.23 8.70
CA SER A 269 -14.32 1.85 9.03
C SER A 269 -13.09 0.97 9.23
N PHE A 270 -12.06 1.12 8.39
CA PHE A 270 -10.83 0.36 8.54
C PHE A 270 -10.17 0.60 9.90
N ILE A 271 -10.08 1.86 10.34
CA ILE A 271 -9.50 2.21 11.64
C ILE A 271 -10.35 1.65 12.79
N GLN A 272 -11.68 1.80 12.70
CA GLN A 272 -12.59 1.32 13.74
C GLN A 272 -12.49 -0.18 13.96
N GLN A 273 -12.25 -0.94 12.90
CA GLN A 273 -12.28 -2.41 12.94
C GLN A 273 -10.91 -3.04 13.15
N ASN A 274 -9.85 -2.47 12.56
CA ASN A 274 -8.55 -3.13 12.46
C ASN A 274 -7.42 -2.39 13.18
N VAL A 275 -7.68 -1.22 13.78
CA VAL A 275 -6.64 -0.40 14.43
C VAL A 275 -7.03 -0.01 15.85
N LYS A 276 -8.23 0.52 16.04
CA LYS A 276 -8.72 0.92 17.37
C LYS A 276 -8.69 -0.28 18.33
N GLY A 277 -8.11 -0.10 19.51
CA GLY A 277 -8.02 -1.15 20.53
C GLY A 277 -6.98 -2.23 20.23
N HIS A 278 -6.09 -2.02 19.25
CA HIS A 278 -5.00 -2.95 18.95
C HIS A 278 -3.68 -2.44 19.54
N GLY A 279 -3.31 -2.97 20.70
CA GLY A 279 -2.12 -2.55 21.45
C GLY A 279 -2.06 -1.05 21.76
N SER A 280 -0.94 -0.63 22.32
CA SER A 280 -0.66 0.79 22.59
C SER A 280 -0.51 1.60 21.30
N LEU A 281 0.03 1.00 20.23
CA LEU A 281 0.19 1.64 18.93
C LEU A 281 -1.15 1.97 18.28
N GLY A 282 -2.10 1.04 18.24
CA GLY A 282 -3.43 1.27 17.69
C GLY A 282 -4.25 2.27 18.51
N ASP A 283 -4.13 2.23 19.84
CA ASP A 283 -4.75 3.21 20.73
C ASP A 283 -4.19 4.63 20.53
N LEU A 284 -2.87 4.76 20.40
CA LEU A 284 -2.25 6.05 20.09
C LEU A 284 -2.67 6.54 18.71
N PHE A 285 -2.69 5.67 17.70
CA PHE A 285 -3.14 6.00 16.34
C PHE A 285 -4.55 6.59 16.38
N PHE A 286 -5.50 5.86 17.00
CA PHE A 286 -6.89 6.28 17.10
C PHE A 286 -7.03 7.56 17.89
N LYS A 287 -6.28 7.74 19.00
CA LYS A 287 -6.31 8.97 19.80
C LYS A 287 -5.88 10.20 19.00
N LYS A 288 -4.92 10.06 18.08
CA LYS A 288 -4.43 11.18 17.27
C LYS A 288 -5.42 11.53 16.17
N LYS A 289 -5.97 10.53 15.48
CA LYS A 289 -6.98 10.73 14.44
C LYS A 289 -7.75 9.44 14.13
N HIS A 290 -9.06 9.58 13.88
CA HIS A 290 -10.00 8.44 13.83
C HIS A 290 -10.15 7.82 12.44
N ASP A 291 -9.63 8.48 11.40
CA ASP A 291 -9.67 8.09 9.99
C ASP A 291 -8.27 8.00 9.39
N ILE A 292 -8.10 7.19 8.36
CA ILE A 292 -6.87 7.15 7.58
C ILE A 292 -6.64 8.53 6.93
N LYS A 293 -5.55 9.19 7.33
CA LYS A 293 -4.99 10.33 6.62
C LYS A 293 -3.61 10.00 6.09
N MET A 294 -2.66 9.66 6.97
CA MET A 294 -1.38 9.01 6.64
C MET A 294 -0.69 9.57 5.39
N GLY A 295 -0.63 10.90 5.25
CA GLY A 295 -0.18 11.57 4.02
C GLY A 295 1.24 11.19 3.61
N ASP A 296 2.08 10.82 4.58
CA ASP A 296 3.50 10.56 4.35
C ASP A 296 3.84 9.10 4.16
N THR A 297 2.94 8.22 4.60
CA THR A 297 3.10 6.76 4.49
C THR A 297 3.44 6.28 3.08
N PRO A 298 2.94 6.87 1.97
CA PRO A 298 3.36 6.50 0.62
C PRO A 298 4.87 6.52 0.38
N SER A 299 5.61 7.45 0.99
CA SER A 299 7.08 7.46 0.90
C SER A 299 7.72 6.19 1.46
N PHE A 300 7.11 5.59 2.48
CA PHE A 300 7.53 4.32 3.06
C PHE A 300 6.99 3.13 2.26
N LEU A 301 5.73 3.16 1.82
CA LEU A 301 5.16 2.12 0.96
C LEU A 301 5.94 1.95 -0.34
N TYR A 302 6.53 3.03 -0.86
CA TYR A 302 7.44 3.00 -2.01
C TYR A 302 8.59 2.00 -1.82
N LEU A 303 9.09 1.87 -0.59
CA LEU A 303 10.17 0.95 -0.24
C LEU A 303 9.69 -0.45 0.16
N LEU A 304 8.40 -0.65 0.45
CA LEU A 304 7.87 -1.96 0.83
C LEU A 304 7.71 -2.90 -0.36
N ARG A 305 7.28 -2.37 -1.51
CA ARG A 305 7.03 -3.12 -2.75
C ARG A 305 7.37 -2.29 -3.99
N GLY A 306 8.02 -2.93 -4.96
CA GLY A 306 8.51 -2.31 -6.20
C GLY A 306 10.05 -2.23 -6.24
N ASN A 307 10.60 -1.79 -7.37
CA ASN A 307 12.04 -1.61 -7.53
C ASN A 307 12.44 -0.19 -7.09
N PRO A 308 13.05 0.01 -5.91
CA PRO A 308 13.32 1.34 -5.38
C PRO A 308 14.34 2.16 -6.20
N ASP A 309 15.10 1.53 -7.11
CA ASP A 309 16.05 2.23 -7.98
C ASP A 309 15.41 2.77 -9.27
N ASP A 310 14.16 2.41 -9.58
CA ASP A 310 13.43 2.88 -10.75
C ASP A 310 12.11 3.55 -10.35
N PRO A 311 12.08 4.88 -10.12
CA PRO A 311 10.88 5.63 -9.75
C PRO A 311 9.74 5.60 -10.77
N THR A 312 10.01 5.17 -12.00
CA THR A 312 8.99 5.12 -13.07
C THR A 312 8.21 3.81 -13.08
N SER A 313 8.73 2.78 -12.41
CA SER A 313 8.06 1.50 -12.24
C SER A 313 6.94 1.57 -11.19
N PRO A 314 6.04 0.57 -11.10
CA PRO A 314 4.99 0.55 -10.07
C PRO A 314 5.51 0.21 -8.68
N HIS A 315 5.08 0.99 -7.68
CA HIS A 315 5.28 0.75 -6.24
C HIS A 315 3.98 0.98 -5.49
N TRP A 316 3.88 0.46 -4.27
CA TRP A 316 2.76 0.84 -3.38
C TRP A 316 2.76 2.33 -3.04
N GLY A 317 3.95 2.96 -3.03
CA GLY A 317 4.12 4.40 -2.79
C GLY A 317 3.92 5.31 -3.99
N GLY A 318 3.58 4.77 -5.16
CA GLY A 318 3.32 5.51 -6.39
C GLY A 318 4.41 5.33 -7.44
N ALA A 319 4.11 5.82 -8.65
CA ALA A 319 5.00 5.79 -9.82
C ALA A 319 5.12 7.20 -10.41
N PHE A 320 6.34 7.59 -10.75
CA PHE A 320 6.71 8.98 -11.02
C PHE A 320 7.27 9.17 -12.44
N VAL A 321 7.35 10.41 -12.88
CA VAL A 321 7.92 10.78 -14.19
C VAL A 321 9.11 11.70 -14.03
N ALA A 322 10.14 11.49 -14.85
CA ALA A 322 11.27 12.41 -14.94
C ALA A 322 10.82 13.71 -15.62
N THR A 323 11.31 14.86 -15.14
CA THR A 323 10.89 16.18 -15.65
C THR A 323 11.89 16.81 -16.62
N GLY A 324 13.04 16.16 -16.85
CA GLY A 324 14.18 16.73 -17.57
C GLY A 324 15.02 17.70 -16.73
N HIS A 325 14.65 17.94 -15.47
CA HIS A 325 15.44 18.70 -14.50
C HIS A 325 16.58 17.84 -13.94
N GLY A 326 17.71 17.79 -14.64
CA GLY A 326 18.78 16.85 -14.32
C GLY A 326 18.40 15.40 -14.65
N LYS A 327 19.25 14.45 -14.25
CA LYS A 327 19.06 13.02 -14.57
C LYS A 327 18.27 12.26 -13.51
N ASP A 328 18.30 12.72 -12.26
CA ASP A 328 17.79 11.98 -11.11
C ASP A 328 16.71 12.76 -10.33
N TYR A 329 15.78 13.42 -11.03
CA TYR A 329 14.65 14.12 -10.41
C TYR A 329 13.32 13.68 -11.01
N TRP A 330 12.39 13.26 -10.15
CA TRP A 330 11.08 12.75 -10.52
C TRP A 330 9.96 13.43 -9.73
N THR A 331 8.80 13.55 -10.35
CA THR A 331 7.59 14.08 -9.70
C THR A 331 6.33 13.35 -10.17
N ASP A 332 5.17 13.76 -9.67
CA ASP A 332 3.88 13.16 -9.96
C ASP A 332 3.62 13.02 -11.46
N ASN A 333 3.06 11.90 -11.89
CA ASN A 333 2.65 11.73 -13.28
C ASN A 333 1.40 12.58 -13.59
N PRO A 334 1.48 13.56 -14.53
CA PRO A 334 0.38 14.48 -14.83
C PRO A 334 -0.71 13.86 -15.70
N ASP A 335 -0.58 12.60 -16.13
CA ASP A 335 -1.62 11.90 -16.91
C ASP A 335 -2.97 11.93 -16.16
N PRO A 336 -4.02 12.55 -16.73
CA PRO A 336 -5.33 12.62 -16.10
C PRO A 336 -5.93 11.26 -15.75
N SER A 337 -5.57 10.19 -16.47
CA SER A 337 -6.02 8.82 -16.20
C SER A 337 -5.46 8.23 -14.90
N LEU A 338 -4.34 8.80 -14.43
CA LEU A 338 -3.68 8.47 -13.17
C LEU A 338 -4.05 9.43 -12.02
N SER A 339 -4.98 10.34 -12.27
CA SER A 339 -5.47 11.28 -11.27
C SER A 339 -6.58 10.70 -10.41
N THR A 340 -6.69 11.15 -9.17
CA THR A 340 -7.87 10.95 -8.32
C THR A 340 -8.23 12.25 -7.66
N SER A 341 -9.49 12.70 -7.79
CA SER A 341 -9.97 13.96 -7.20
C SER A 341 -9.06 15.16 -7.52
N ASN A 342 -8.65 15.27 -8.79
CA ASN A 342 -7.72 16.29 -9.31
C ASN A 342 -6.33 16.28 -8.67
N ARG A 343 -5.86 15.11 -8.19
CA ARG A 343 -4.51 14.91 -7.67
C ARG A 343 -3.74 14.03 -8.64
N ALA A 344 -2.77 14.63 -9.33
CA ALA A 344 -1.92 13.93 -10.30
C ALA A 344 -1.20 12.76 -9.62
N GLY A 345 -1.00 11.67 -10.36
CA GLY A 345 -0.36 10.46 -9.86
C GLY A 345 -1.07 9.72 -8.71
N ALA A 346 -2.11 10.26 -8.06
CA ALA A 346 -2.73 9.65 -6.88
C ALA A 346 -3.33 8.25 -7.13
N LYS A 347 -3.70 7.94 -8.37
CA LYS A 347 -4.14 6.60 -8.74
C LYS A 347 -3.01 5.56 -8.68
N THR A 348 -1.76 5.97 -8.88
CA THR A 348 -0.59 5.07 -8.82
C THR A 348 -0.35 4.50 -7.41
N VAL A 349 -0.72 5.25 -6.37
CA VAL A 349 -0.76 4.78 -4.97
C VAL A 349 -2.03 3.98 -4.72
N SER A 350 -3.19 4.56 -5.01
CA SER A 350 -4.48 4.00 -4.59
C SER A 350 -4.90 2.72 -5.33
N ASN A 351 -4.28 2.41 -6.47
CA ASN A 351 -4.43 1.11 -7.14
C ASN A 351 -4.00 -0.06 -6.25
N TRP A 352 -3.12 0.17 -5.27
CA TRP A 352 -2.59 -0.85 -4.36
C TRP A 352 -3.25 -0.83 -2.98
N ARG A 353 -4.34 -0.07 -2.84
CA ARG A 353 -4.93 0.23 -1.54
C ARG A 353 -5.41 -0.99 -0.80
N ARG A 354 -5.98 -1.96 -1.51
CA ARG A 354 -6.43 -3.19 -0.88
C ARG A 354 -5.24 -3.95 -0.27
N GLU A 355 -4.17 -4.08 -1.04
CA GLU A 355 -3.00 -4.88 -0.70
C GLU A 355 -2.25 -4.31 0.50
N TYR A 356 -1.97 -3.00 0.53
CA TYR A 356 -1.28 -2.42 1.68
C TYR A 356 -2.17 -2.33 2.93
N LEU A 357 -3.49 -2.25 2.80
CA LEU A 357 -4.40 -2.31 3.95
C LEU A 357 -4.54 -3.73 4.50
N GLU A 358 -4.57 -4.74 3.63
CA GLU A 358 -4.53 -6.15 4.02
C GLU A 358 -3.24 -6.47 4.78
N ASP A 359 -2.07 -6.02 4.29
CA ASP A 359 -0.79 -6.20 5.01
C ASP A 359 -0.78 -5.43 6.33
N TRP A 360 -1.24 -4.17 6.33
CA TRP A 360 -1.31 -3.38 7.55
C TRP A 360 -2.21 -4.00 8.61
N LYS A 361 -3.40 -4.49 8.24
CA LYS A 361 -4.27 -5.22 9.16
C LYS A 361 -3.52 -6.37 9.82
N TYR A 362 -2.89 -7.24 9.02
CA TYR A 362 -2.12 -8.37 9.53
C TYR A 362 -0.96 -7.93 10.44
N ARG A 363 -0.28 -6.82 10.10
CA ARG A 363 0.79 -6.24 10.92
C ARG A 363 0.29 -5.68 12.24
N MET A 364 -0.92 -5.14 12.27
CA MET A 364 -1.56 -4.62 13.48
C MET A 364 -1.99 -5.75 14.42
N ASP A 365 -2.44 -6.90 13.90
CA ASP A 365 -2.80 -8.05 14.73
C ASP A 365 -1.60 -8.53 15.60
N ARG A 366 -0.37 -8.37 15.10
CA ARG A 366 0.88 -8.71 15.82
C ARG A 366 1.13 -7.92 17.12
N VAL A 367 0.41 -6.82 17.37
CA VAL A 367 0.55 -6.11 18.66
C VAL A 367 -0.37 -6.67 19.75
N ASN A 368 -1.29 -7.57 19.39
CA ASN A 368 -2.23 -8.23 20.29
C ASN A 368 -1.97 -9.74 20.47
N GLU A 369 -1.39 -10.39 19.46
CA GLU A 369 -1.03 -11.82 19.43
C GLU A 369 0.41 -12.07 19.87
#